data_AF-A0A942AJR4-F1
#
_entry.id   AF-A0A942AJR4-F1
#
_cell.length_a   1.000
_cell.length_b   1.000
_cell.length_c   1.000
_cell.angle_alpha   90.00
_cell.angle_beta   90.00
_cell.angle_gamma   90.00
#
_symmetry.space_group_name_H-M   'P 1'
#
loop_
_entity.id
_entity.type
_entity.pdbx_description
1 polymer ?
#
loop_
_entity_poly.entity_id
_entity_poly.type
_entity_poly.pdbx_seq_one_letter_code
_entity_poly.pdbx_strand_id
1 'polypeptide(L)'
;AVVAGNIALVGISYDAQYQGGLTDRLVEMVKSRVEAMDKTITAVHVTDDEAIMNKIDQLRESLNNGQITFEELQTQVLDIGSSITGGGNAMVSQPQTNTGA
;
A
#
# COMPACT_ATOMS: atom_id res chain seq x y z
N ALA A 1 -0.74 9.50 2.85
CA ALA A 1 0.33 8.53 3.11
C ALA A 1 0.64 8.52 4.60
N VAL A 2 0.89 7.34 5.15
CA VAL A 2 1.29 7.14 6.56
C VAL A 2 2.65 6.44 6.54
N VAL A 3 3.60 6.94 7.33
CA VAL A 3 4.95 6.37 7.44
C VAL A 3 5.17 5.94 8.88
N ALA A 4 5.59 4.69 9.08
CA ALA A 4 5.94 4.15 10.38
C ALA A 4 7.27 3.41 10.30
N GLY A 5 8.28 3.92 10.99
CA GLY A 5 9.64 3.39 10.90
C GLY A 5 10.19 3.48 9.47
N ASN A 6 10.49 2.34 8.87
CA ASN A 6 11.03 2.21 7.52
C ASN A 6 9.98 1.83 6.46
N ILE A 7 8.69 1.83 6.82
CA ILE A 7 7.58 1.42 5.94
C ILE A 7 6.67 2.61 5.66
N ALA A 8 6.33 2.82 4.39
CA ALA A 8 5.39 3.83 3.93
C ALA A 8 4.19 3.20 3.24
N LEU A 9 2.99 3.65 3.61
CA LEU A 9 1.73 3.29 2.96
C LEU A 9 1.21 4.45 2.14
N VAL A 10 0.92 4.20 0.87
CA VAL A 10 0.44 5.20 -0.09
C VAL A 10 -0.83 4.69 -0.76
N GLY A 11 -1.95 5.35 -0.50
CA GLY A 11 -3.17 5.18 -1.29
C GLY A 11 -3.13 6.09 -2.52
N ILE A 12 -3.52 5.57 -3.69
CA ILE A 12 -3.76 6.37 -4.88
C ILE A 12 -5.19 6.18 -5.33
N SER A 13 -5.91 7.29 -5.50
CA SER A 13 -7.20 7.30 -6.17
C SER A 13 -7.01 7.71 -7.63
N TYR A 14 -7.71 7.03 -8.54
CA TYR A 14 -7.84 7.46 -9.92
C TYR A 14 -8.98 8.46 -10.02
N ASP A 15 -8.77 9.53 -10.79
CA ASP A 15 -9.90 10.31 -11.30
C ASP A 15 -10.73 9.39 -12.22
N ALA A 16 -12.05 9.57 -12.29
CA ALA A 16 -12.96 8.75 -13.08
C ALA A 16 -12.57 8.66 -14.57
N GLN A 17 -11.73 9.58 -15.04
CA GLN A 17 -11.16 9.62 -16.39
C GLN A 17 -9.96 8.68 -16.59
N TYR A 18 -9.36 8.14 -15.53
CA TYR A 18 -8.16 7.32 -15.56
C TYR A 18 -8.51 5.84 -15.30
N GLN A 19 -8.79 5.09 -16.37
CA GLN A 19 -9.10 3.66 -16.33
C GLN A 19 -7.85 2.76 -16.21
N GLY A 20 -6.67 3.36 -15.97
CA GLY A 20 -5.39 2.68 -16.08
C GLY A 20 -5.04 1.73 -14.92
N GLY A 21 -5.73 1.84 -13.78
CA GLY A 21 -5.46 1.05 -12.58
C GLY A 21 -4.04 1.25 -12.01
N LEU A 22 -3.75 0.53 -10.92
CA LEU A 22 -2.40 0.50 -10.34
C LEU A 22 -1.44 -0.23 -11.27
N THR A 23 -0.52 0.52 -11.87
CA THR A 23 0.56 -0.04 -12.69
C THR A 23 1.87 -0.09 -11.92
N ASP A 24 2.71 -1.09 -12.18
CA ASP A 24 4.03 -1.21 -11.57
C ASP A 24 4.87 0.06 -11.71
N ARG A 25 4.74 0.76 -12.85
CA ARG A 25 5.40 2.04 -13.11
C ARG A 25 4.96 3.14 -12.14
N LEU A 26 3.67 3.20 -11.76
CA LEU A 26 3.19 4.16 -10.76
C LEU A 26 3.75 3.82 -9.39
N VAL A 27 3.74 2.54 -9.02
CA VAL A 27 4.33 2.06 -7.75
C VAL A 27 5.80 2.45 -7.67
N GLU A 28 6.55 2.25 -8.75
CA GLU A 28 7.98 2.52 -8.83
C GLU A 28 8.30 4.02 -8.76
N MET A 29 7.51 4.87 -9.42
CA MET A 29 7.64 6.33 -9.30
C MET A 29 7.33 6.82 -7.88
N VAL A 30 6.30 6.28 -7.23
CA VAL A 30 5.95 6.61 -5.85
C VAL A 30 7.07 6.16 -4.91
N LYS A 31 7.56 4.93 -5.07
CA LYS A 31 8.67 4.39 -4.30
C LYS A 31 9.92 5.25 -4.41
N SER A 32 10.34 5.58 -5.63
CA SER A 32 11.50 6.42 -5.87
C SER A 32 11.36 7.81 -5.23
N ARG A 33 10.15 8.38 -5.25
CA ARG A 33 9.88 9.69 -4.63
C ARG A 33 9.91 9.63 -3.10
N VAL A 34 9.37 8.57 -2.51
CA VAL A 34 9.39 8.35 -1.06
C VAL A 34 10.82 8.11 -0.56
N GLU A 35 11.58 7.25 -1.24
CA GLU A 35 13.00 7.00 -0.93
C GLU A 35 13.87 8.28 -1.09
N ALA A 36 13.53 9.15 -2.05
CA ALA A 36 14.23 10.42 -2.23
C ALA A 36 13.93 11.43 -1.12
N MET A 37 12.72 11.40 -0.54
CA MET A 37 12.35 12.25 0.59
C MET A 37 12.96 11.74 1.90
N ASP A 38 12.97 10.44 2.11
CA ASP A 38 13.51 9.82 3.31
C ASP A 38 14.20 8.48 2.97
N LYS A 39 15.53 8.48 3.08
CA LYS A 39 16.38 7.31 2.79
C LYS A 39 16.22 6.18 3.80
N THR A 40 15.56 6.43 4.93
CA THR A 40 15.31 5.40 5.94
C THR A 40 14.14 4.50 5.56
N ILE A 41 13.31 4.93 4.61
CA ILE A 41 12.18 4.15 4.11
C ILE A 41 12.69 3.15 3.08
N THR A 42 12.55 1.86 3.38
CA THR A 42 12.98 0.75 2.52
C THR A 42 11.80 -0.02 1.94
N ALA A 43 10.61 0.12 2.53
CA ALA A 43 9.39 -0.56 2.10
C ALA A 43 8.31 0.48 1.79
N VAL A 44 7.86 0.52 0.54
CA VAL A 44 6.79 1.40 0.09
C VAL A 44 5.69 0.53 -0.50
N HIS A 45 4.53 0.53 0.14
CA HIS A 45 3.36 -0.20 -0.33
C HIS A 45 2.35 0.79 -0.91
N VAL A 46 1.92 0.51 -2.12
CA VAL A 46 1.02 1.38 -2.87
C VAL A 46 -0.25 0.60 -3.20
N THR A 47 -1.41 1.21 -2.97
CA THR A 47 -2.72 0.57 -3.15
C THR A 47 -3.71 1.52 -3.79
N ASP A 48 -4.62 0.97 -4.59
CA ASP A 48 -5.79 1.65 -5.15
C ASP A 48 -7.14 1.14 -4.57
N ASP A 49 -7.08 0.18 -3.65
CA ASP A 49 -8.26 -0.35 -2.99
C ASP A 49 -8.81 0.67 -1.97
N GLU A 50 -10.05 1.12 -2.22
CA GLU A 50 -10.77 2.07 -1.38
C GLU A 50 -10.90 1.59 0.08
N ALA A 51 -11.06 0.28 0.31
CA ALA A 51 -11.13 -0.29 1.65
C ALA A 51 -9.78 -0.16 2.39
N ILE A 52 -8.66 -0.37 1.68
CA ILE A 52 -7.34 -0.20 2.26
C ILE A 52 -7.03 1.29 2.48
N MET A 53 -7.41 2.15 1.53
CA MET A 53 -7.28 3.60 1.69
C MET A 53 -8.02 4.11 2.93
N ASN A 54 -9.25 3.64 3.16
CA ASN A 54 -10.03 4.01 4.33
C ASN A 54 -9.35 3.58 5.64
N LYS A 55 -8.74 2.38 5.67
CA LYS A 55 -7.92 1.94 6.82
C LYS A 55 -6.69 2.85 7.04
N ILE A 56 -6.00 3.23 5.97
CA ILE A 56 -4.84 4.14 6.05
C ILE A 56 -5.27 5.51 6.60
N ASP A 57 -6.43 6.02 6.18
CA ASP A 57 -6.96 7.29 6.66
C ASP A 57 -7.39 7.22 8.13
N GLN A 58 -8.07 6.14 8.55
CA GLN A 58 -8.40 5.92 9.97
C GLN A 58 -7.14 5.84 10.84
N LEU A 59 -6.10 5.18 10.35
CA LEU A 59 -4.81 5.08 11.03
C LEU A 59 -4.15 6.46 11.16
N ARG A 60 -4.18 7.25 10.09
CA ARG A 60 -3.67 8.62 10.06
C ARG A 60 -4.43 9.52 11.03
N GLU A 61 -5.75 9.41 11.06
CA GLU A 61 -6.60 10.18 11.95
C GLU A 61 -6.33 9.82 13.41
N SER A 62 -6.23 8.53 13.73
CA SER A 62 -5.85 8.05 15.06
C SER A 62 -4.48 8.57 15.48
N LEU A 63 -3.52 8.61 14.55
CA LEU A 63 -2.18 9.17 14.78
C LEU A 63 -2.24 10.68 15.05
N ASN A 64 -2.96 11.45 14.24
CA ASN A 64 -3.12 12.89 14.43
C ASN A 64 -3.85 13.23 15.74
N ASN A 65 -4.83 12.42 16.12
CA ASN A 65 -5.56 12.57 17.37
C ASN A 65 -4.76 12.07 18.59
N GLY A 66 -3.57 11.47 18.38
CA GLY A 66 -2.76 10.89 19.45
C GLY A 66 -3.42 9.70 20.14
N GLN A 67 -4.37 9.04 19.48
CA GLN A 67 -5.11 7.89 20.00
C GLN A 67 -4.40 6.56 19.78
N ILE A 68 -3.30 6.57 19.01
CA ILE A 68 -2.50 5.39 18.70
C ILE A 68 -1.03 5.64 19.06
N THR A 69 -0.38 4.64 19.62
CA THR A 69 1.05 4.65 19.92
C THR A 69 1.88 4.31 18.69
N PHE A 70 3.18 4.60 18.73
CA PHE A 70 4.09 4.26 17.63
C PHE A 70 4.16 2.75 17.36
N GLU A 71 4.08 1.92 18.40
CA GLU A 71 4.14 0.46 18.29
C GLU A 71 2.89 -0.12 17.64
N GLU A 72 1.71 0.40 18.00
CA GLU A 72 0.44 0.08 17.34
C GLU A 72 0.43 0.58 15.90
N LEU A 73 0.94 1.78 15.65
CA LEU A 73 1.08 2.34 14.30
C LEU A 73 1.94 1.43 13.43
N GLN A 74 3.10 0.97 13.93
CA GLN A 74 3.96 0.03 13.20
C GLN A 74 3.23 -1.29 12.90
N THR A 75 2.51 -1.83 13.87
CA THR A 75 1.74 -3.08 13.70
C THR A 75 0.67 -2.91 12.61
N GLN A 76 -0.09 -1.82 12.63
CA GLN A 76 -1.12 -1.56 11.62
C GLN A 76 -0.52 -1.25 10.25
N VAL A 77 0.59 -0.52 10.20
CA VAL A 77 1.30 -0.26 8.95
C VAL A 77 1.81 -1.57 8.32
N LEU A 78 2.35 -2.47 9.12
CA LEU A 78 2.79 -3.81 8.69
C LEU A 78 1.63 -4.67 8.21
N ASP A 79 0.51 -4.68 8.94
CA ASP A 79 -0.69 -5.45 8.58
C ASP A 79 -1.30 -4.97 7.25
N ILE A 80 -1.43 -3.65 7.09
CA ILE A 80 -1.90 -3.05 5.85
C ILE A 80 -0.89 -3.28 4.71
N GLY A 81 0.41 -3.07 4.95
CA GLY A 81 1.46 -3.33 3.94
C GLY A 81 1.48 -4.80 3.48
N SER A 82 1.25 -5.72 4.41
CA SER A 82 1.09 -7.16 4.13
C SER A 82 -0.21 -7.44 3.37
N SER A 83 -1.30 -6.74 3.66
CA SER A 83 -2.55 -6.83 2.91
C SER A 83 -2.43 -6.28 1.49
N ILE A 84 -1.61 -5.24 1.27
CA ILE A 84 -1.33 -4.71 -0.07
C ILE A 84 -0.43 -5.68 -0.86
N THR A 85 0.64 -6.17 -0.22
CA THR A 85 1.60 -7.07 -0.88
C THR A 85 1.05 -8.48 -1.08
N GLY A 86 0.24 -8.95 -0.13
CA GLY A 86 -0.44 -10.25 -0.17
C GLY A 86 -1.80 -10.21 -0.86
N GLY A 87 -2.44 -9.05 -0.94
CA GLY A 87 -3.72 -8.83 -1.63
C GLY A 87 -3.58 -8.32 -3.06
N GLY A 88 -2.40 -7.83 -3.45
CA GLY A 88 -2.13 -7.38 -4.81
C GLY A 88 -2.11 -8.50 -5.85
N ASN A 89 -1.92 -9.77 -5.46
CA ASN A 89 -1.98 -10.92 -6.38
C ASN A 89 -2.24 -12.26 -5.64
N ALA A 90 -3.29 -12.37 -4.82
CA ALA A 90 -3.88 -13.70 -4.54
C ALA A 90 -4.71 -14.23 -5.74
N MET A 91 -4.41 -13.75 -6.94
CA MET A 91 -4.83 -14.33 -8.22
C MET A 91 -3.64 -14.47 -9.18
N VAL A 92 -2.52 -15.02 -8.71
CA VAL A 92 -1.56 -15.79 -9.52
C VAL A 92 -0.75 -16.61 -8.51
N SER A 93 -0.81 -17.94 -8.42
CA SER A 93 -1.02 -18.95 -9.45
C SER A 93 -1.78 -20.15 -8.86
N GLN A 94 -3.00 -20.41 -9.36
CA GLN A 94 -3.29 -21.81 -9.69
C GLN A 94 -2.77 -22.01 -11.12
N PRO A 95 -1.97 -23.03 -11.40
CA PRO A 95 -1.55 -23.30 -12.77
C PRO A 95 -2.82 -23.50 -13.61
N GLN A 96 -3.01 -22.64 -14.62
CA GLN A 96 -3.99 -22.89 -15.67
C GLN A 96 -3.66 -24.26 -16.26
N THR A 97 -4.49 -25.27 -15.98
CA THR A 97 -4.47 -26.55 -16.70
C THR A 97 -5.07 -26.33 -18.08
N ASN A 98 -4.34 -25.62 -18.92
CA ASN A 98 -4.49 -25.72 -20.36
C ASN A 98 -3.76 -27.01 -20.78
N THR A 99 -4.48 -28.11 -20.80
CA THR A 99 -4.12 -29.24 -21.66
C THR A 99 -5.40 -29.73 -22.29
N GLY A 100 -5.70 -29.16 -23.46
CA GLY A 100 -6.54 -29.84 -24.43
C GLY A 100 -5.82 -31.08 -24.91
N ALA A 101 -6.58 -32.17 -24.97
CA ALA A 101 -6.39 -33.31 -25.85
C ALA A 101 -7.78 -33.90 -26.12
#